data_AF-A0A1M5CZU2-F1
#
_entry.id   AF-A0A1M5CZU2-F1
#
_cell.length_a   1.000
_cell.length_b   1.000
_cell.length_c   1.000
_cell.angle_alpha   90.00
_cell.angle_beta   90.00
_cell.angle_gamma   90.00
#
_symmetry.space_group_name_H-M   'P 1'
#
loop_
_entity.id
_entity.type
_entity.pdbx_description
1 polymer ?
#
loop_
_entity_poly.entity_id
_entity_poly.type
_entity_poly.pdbx_seq_one_letter_code
_entity_poly.pdbx_strand_id
1 'polypeptide(L)' 'MSNVIPFPQVDRLVIETGVSSRDDDPDQVGQRLFWLEYQPASGGHLIAWMGTSLAGARRAAGEWAADGVTISDRTGMP' A
#
# COMPACT_ATOMS: atom_id res chain seq x y z
N MET A 1 28.76 -21.35 10.53
CA MET A 1 27.97 -20.39 11.32
C MET A 1 27.41 -19.37 10.34
N SER A 2 26.09 -19.36 10.09
CA SER A 2 25.48 -18.31 9.25
C SER A 2 25.35 -17.05 10.08
N ASN A 3 26.07 -16.00 9.68
CA ASN A 3 25.97 -14.68 10.28
C ASN A 3 24.73 -14.01 9.67
N VAL A 4 23.60 -14.02 10.40
CA VAL A 4 22.39 -13.31 9.97
C VAL A 4 22.54 -11.86 10.41
N ILE A 5 22.60 -10.94 9.46
CA ILE A 5 22.54 -9.50 9.75
C ILE A 5 21.05 -9.15 9.94
N PRO A 6 20.63 -8.73 11.15
CA PRO A 6 19.25 -8.30 11.35
C PRO A 6 19.04 -6.98 10.60
N PHE A 7 18.16 -7.00 9.59
CA PHE A 7 17.71 -5.78 8.94
C PHE A 7 16.65 -5.13 9.82
N PRO A 8 16.86 -3.89 10.30
CA PRO A 8 15.85 -3.21 11.10
C PRO A 8 14.59 -3.02 10.25
N GLN A 9 13.47 -3.51 10.76
CA GLN A 9 12.17 -3.19 10.19
C GLN A 9 11.79 -1.77 10.60
N VAL A 10 11.22 -1.03 9.66
CA VAL A 10 10.74 0.34 9.86
C VAL A 10 9.28 0.40 9.47
N ASP A 11 8.55 1.30 10.13
CA ASP A 11 7.18 1.62 9.76
C ASP A 11 7.15 2.13 8.32
N ARG A 12 6.28 1.54 7.51
CA ARG A 12 6.12 1.95 6.12
C ARG A 12 4.68 1.93 5.67
N LEU A 13 4.38 2.80 4.73
CA LEU A 13 3.15 2.81 3.97
C LEU A 13 3.44 2.33 2.55
N VAL A 14 2.69 1.35 2.08
CA VAL A 14 2.83 0.78 0.74
C VAL A 14 1.65 1.22 -0.11
N ILE A 15 1.91 1.84 -1.24
CA ILE A 15 0.89 2.15 -2.24
C ILE A 15 0.76 0.93 -3.16
N GLU A 16 -0.40 0.29 -3.14
CA GLU A 16 -0.70 -0.88 -3.96
C GLU A 16 -1.89 -0.61 -4.89
N THR A 17 -2.08 -1.47 -5.90
CA THR A 17 -3.16 -1.36 -6.87
C THR A 17 -3.71 -2.73 -7.25
N GLY A 18 -4.98 -2.75 -7.65
CA GLY A 18 -5.66 -3.95 -8.11
C GLY A 18 -6.91 -3.61 -8.90
N VAL A 19 -7.69 -4.64 -9.23
CA VAL A 19 -9.00 -4.49 -9.85
C VAL A 19 -10.03 -5.19 -8.98
N SER A 20 -11.19 -4.57 -8.78
CA SER A 20 -12.34 -5.25 -8.19
C SER A 20 -12.98 -6.16 -9.25
N SER A 21 -13.73 -7.16 -8.81
CA SER A 21 -14.77 -7.79 -9.64
C SER A 21 -16.10 -7.06 -9.44
N ARG A 22 -17.12 -7.36 -10.27
CA ARG A 22 -18.49 -6.92 -10.02
C ARG A 22 -19.22 -7.90 -9.11
N ASP A 23 -20.19 -7.39 -8.36
CA ASP A 23 -20.96 -8.18 -7.39
C ASP A 23 -21.96 -9.13 -8.07
N ASP A 24 -22.52 -8.70 -9.20
CA ASP A 24 -23.46 -9.47 -10.03
C ASP A 24 -22.77 -10.45 -10.99
N ASP A 25 -21.49 -10.24 -11.28
CA ASP A 25 -20.65 -11.14 -12.07
C ASP A 25 -19.17 -11.05 -11.61
N PRO A 26 -18.71 -12.00 -10.76
CA PRO A 26 -17.36 -11.97 -10.22
C PRO A 26 -16.27 -12.23 -11.28
N ASP A 27 -16.64 -12.79 -12.44
CA ASP A 27 -15.72 -13.00 -13.57
C ASP A 27 -15.56 -11.74 -14.43
N GLN A 28 -16.44 -10.74 -14.26
CA GLN A 28 -16.33 -9.47 -14.93
C GLN A 28 -15.42 -8.51 -14.15
N VAL A 29 -14.36 -8.05 -14.84
CA VAL A 29 -13.45 -7.02 -14.33
C VAL A 29 -14.25 -5.74 -14.02
N GLY A 30 -14.19 -5.34 -12.76
CA GLY A 30 -14.81 -4.14 -12.22
C GLY A 30 -13.89 -2.92 -12.38
N GLN A 31 -13.73 -2.16 -11.29
CA GLN A 31 -12.98 -0.90 -11.31
C GLN A 31 -11.56 -1.10 -10.80
N ARG A 32 -10.63 -0.27 -11.30
CA ARG A 32 -9.28 -0.21 -10.75
C ARG A 32 -9.31 0.48 -9.38
N LEU A 33 -8.59 -0.10 -8.43
CA LEU A 33 -8.48 0.39 -7.07
C LEU A 33 -7.03 0.70 -6.67
N PHE A 34 -6.98 1.78 -5.90
CA PHE A 34 -5.98 2.44 -5.08
C PHE A 34 -6.01 1.97 -3.62
N TRP A 35 -4.96 1.46 -2.98
CA TRP A 35 -4.96 1.41 -1.50
C TRP A 35 -3.59 1.65 -0.88
N LEU A 36 -3.63 2.10 0.38
CA LEU A 36 -2.47 2.30 1.24
C LEU A 36 -2.47 1.21 2.29
N GLU A 37 -1.46 0.35 2.28
CA GLU A 37 -1.23 -0.64 3.31
C GLU A 37 -0.16 -0.13 4.29
N TYR A 38 -0.55 0.08 5.54
CA TYR A 38 0.38 0.39 6.61
C TYR A 38 0.95 -0.88 7.21
N GLN A 39 2.28 -0.94 7.27
CA GLN A 39 3.06 -2.06 7.77
C GLN A 39 3.97 -1.56 8.90
N PRO A 40 3.58 -1.77 10.17
CA PRO A 40 4.41 -1.38 11.30
C PRO A 40 5.63 -2.29 11.43
N ALA A 41 6.71 -1.77 12.01
CA ALA A 41 7.96 -2.49 12.26
C ALA A 41 7.79 -3.71 13.18
N SER A 42 6.75 -3.70 14.02
CA SER A 42 6.37 -4.83 14.88
C SER A 42 5.76 -6.01 14.11
N GLY A 43 5.44 -5.83 12.83
CA GLY A 43 4.71 -6.79 12.00
C GLY A 43 3.19 -6.57 12.02
N GLY A 44 2.52 -7.19 11.04
CA GLY A 44 1.10 -6.96 10.73
C GLY A 44 0.90 -6.05 9.53
N HIS A 45 -0.35 -5.85 9.13
CA HIS A 45 -0.74 -4.93 8.07
C HIS A 45 -2.18 -4.44 8.27
N LEU A 46 -2.46 -3.21 7.85
CA LEU A 46 -3.81 -2.65 7.79
C LEU A 46 -3.98 -1.78 6.55
N ILE A 47 -5.18 -1.78 5.98
CA ILE A 47 -5.53 -0.86 4.91
C ILE A 47 -5.92 0.48 5.55
N ALA A 48 -5.05 1.48 5.40
CA ALA A 48 -5.24 2.81 5.99
C ALA A 48 -6.12 3.70 5.10
N TRP A 49 -6.16 3.43 3.80
CA TRP A 49 -6.93 4.19 2.83
C TRP A 49 -7.21 3.35 1.59
N MET A 50 -8.35 3.61 0.94
CA MET A 50 -8.71 3.00 -0.34
C MET A 50 -9.47 4.01 -1.22
N GLY A 51 -9.25 3.95 -2.54
CA GLY A 51 -9.95 4.81 -3.50
C GLY A 51 -9.69 4.38 -4.95
N THR A 52 -10.12 5.21 -5.90
CA THR A 52 -10.11 4.85 -7.34
C THR A 52 -9.03 5.58 -8.15
N SER A 53 -8.17 6.39 -7.51
CA SER A 53 -7.13 7.16 -8.21
C SER A 53 -5.77 7.08 -7.53
N LEU A 54 -4.71 6.94 -8.36
CA LEU A 54 -3.32 6.98 -7.90
C LEU A 54 -2.96 8.32 -7.26
N ALA A 55 -3.44 9.43 -7.84
CA ALA A 55 -3.23 10.76 -7.29
C ALA A 55 -3.85 10.91 -5.88
N GLY A 56 -5.00 10.28 -5.64
CA GLY A 56 -5.62 10.20 -4.32
C GLY A 56 -4.75 9.43 -3.33
N ALA A 57 -4.24 8.26 -3.74
CA ALA A 57 -3.36 7.43 -2.92
C ALA A 57 -2.05 8.16 -2.57
N ARG A 58 -1.39 8.79 -3.56
CA ARG A 58 -0.16 9.58 -3.36
C ARG A 58 -0.38 10.77 -2.43
N ARG A 59 -1.54 11.44 -2.52
CA ARG A 59 -1.90 12.54 -1.61
C ARG A 59 -2.05 12.05 -0.18
N ALA A 60 -2.84 11.00 0.04
CA ALA A 60 -3.05 10.43 1.38
C ALA A 60 -1.74 9.87 1.96
N ALA A 61 -0.87 9.28 1.15
CA ALA A 61 0.47 8.86 1.57
C ALA A 61 1.37 10.05 1.96
N GLY A 62 1.22 11.20 1.30
CA GLY A 62 1.98 12.42 1.58
C GLY A 62 1.75 12.96 3.00
N GLU A 63 0.55 12.79 3.56
CA GLU A 63 0.24 13.18 4.95
C GLU A 63 1.08 12.37 5.94
N TRP A 64 1.26 11.07 5.70
CA TRP A 64 2.05 10.17 6.54
C TRP A 64 3.56 10.35 6.34
N ALA A 65 3.97 10.69 5.12
CA ALA A 65 5.36 11.03 4.85
C ALA A 65 5.81 12.28 5.64
N ALA A 66 4.90 13.24 5.85
CA ALA A 66 5.16 14.41 6.69
C ALA A 66 5.41 14.04 8.17
N ASP A 67 4.82 12.93 8.63
CA ASP A 67 5.04 12.36 9.97
C ASP A 67 6.26 11.42 10.04
N GLY A 68 7.02 11.28 8.94
CA GLY A 68 8.26 10.51 8.87
C GLY A 68 8.08 9.03 8.51
N VAL A 69 6.89 8.60 8.11
CA VAL A 69 6.65 7.21 7.66
C VAL A 69 7.24 7.01 6.26
N THR A 70 7.98 5.90 6.08
CA THR A 70 8.58 5.59 4.77
C THR A 70 7.52 5.16 3.77
N ILE A 71 7.54 5.71 2.55
CA ILE A 71 6.57 5.36 1.50
C ILE A 71 7.22 4.43 0.46
N SER A 72 6.52 3.36 0.10
CA SER A 72 6.91 2.43 -0.98
C SER A 72 5.80 2.37 -2.04
N ASP A 73 6.05 2.89 -3.24
CA ASP A 73 5.11 2.77 -4.37
C ASP A 73 5.34 1.45 -5.11
N ARG A 74 4.34 0.56 -5.08
CA ARG A 74 4.35 -0.75 -5.77
C ARG A 74 3.35 -0.82 -6.90
N THR A 75 2.82 0.32 -7.35
CA THR A 75 1.83 0.35 -8.42
C THR A 75 2.45 0.06 -9.80
N GLY A 76 3.77 0.07 -9.91
CA GLY A 76 4.51 -0.18 -11.15
C GLY A 76 4.33 0.94 -12.19
N MET A 77 3.80 2.09 -11.77
CA MET A 77 3.59 3.25 -12.62
C MET A 77 4.65 4.32 -12.33
N PRO A 78 5.18 5.00 -13.36
CA PRO A 78 6.11 6.11 -13.17
C PRO A 78 5.51 7.32 -12.42
#